data_AF-A0A4Q7MJW0-F1
#
_entry.id   AF-A0A4Q7MJW0-F1
#
_cell.length_a   1.000
_cell.length_b   1.000
_cell.length_c   1.000
_cell.angle_alpha   90.00
_cell.angle_beta   90.00
_cell.angle_gamma   90.00
#
_symmetry.space_group_name_H-M   'P 1'
#
loop_
_entity.id
_entity.type
_entity.pdbx_description
1 polymer ?
#
loop_
_entity_poly.entity_id
_entity_poly.type
_entity_poly.pdbx_seq_one_letter_code
_entity_poly.pdbx_strand_id
1 'polypeptide(L)'
;MDTDNDDPLEHRRDELRRIVYGIPGEPAPEVAAELAAVEAELVSRDRGDESDASAPRDHADPDRRAPTERAGDRAETVEPLQPAVPAAAVAESEPPEPPWPNGPDGPGGPDSGGRRRPTRTRLLAAAVAVVVLVGGGIALLGPVRDALSPPHGLGVFEREQTPEELDRSDEVATGAGLQTSAIASLRSLGRAFGHDFWVFRDDRRVCLLSRREFFFGWVETCASIEVFAAHGLTRRIPADDIRDGARPRRIGPGDVVVVTWGPESTEVEWTVEP
;
A
#
# COMPACT_ATOMS: atom_id res chain seq x y z
N MET A 1 -41.10 8.56 -4.23
CA MET A 1 -41.47 9.81 -3.53
C MET A 1 -41.15 9.51 -2.09
N ASP A 2 -39.86 9.55 -1.79
CA ASP A 2 -39.32 9.18 -0.50
C ASP A 2 -39.42 10.40 0.41
N THR A 3 -40.14 10.22 1.51
CA THR A 3 -40.22 11.17 2.60
C THR A 3 -38.86 11.23 3.27
N ASP A 4 -38.19 12.38 3.14
CA ASP A 4 -37.16 12.88 4.06
C ASP A 4 -37.72 12.82 5.48
N ASN A 5 -37.54 11.66 6.14
CA ASN A 5 -37.76 11.50 7.56
C ASN A 5 -36.38 11.41 8.22
N ASP A 6 -35.53 12.40 7.92
CA ASP A 6 -34.25 12.58 8.61
C ASP A 6 -34.54 12.79 10.10
N ASP A 7 -33.91 12.00 10.96
CA ASP A 7 -34.05 12.16 12.41
C ASP A 7 -33.54 13.56 12.78
N PRO A 8 -34.37 14.42 13.42
CA PRO A 8 -33.96 15.76 13.80
C PRO A 8 -32.70 15.78 14.69
N LEU A 9 -32.41 14.70 15.45
CA LEU A 9 -31.18 14.59 16.23
C LEU A 9 -29.94 14.38 15.36
N GLU A 10 -30.04 13.59 14.29
CA GLU A 10 -28.93 13.38 13.37
C GLU A 10 -28.61 14.67 12.61
N HIS A 11 -29.64 15.40 12.17
CA HIS A 11 -29.46 16.72 11.57
C HIS A 11 -28.74 17.69 12.52
N ARG A 12 -29.15 17.70 13.80
CA ARG A 12 -28.53 18.58 14.81
C ARG A 12 -27.08 18.18 15.11
N ARG A 13 -26.76 16.88 15.16
CA ARG A 13 -25.38 16.38 15.29
C ARG A 13 -24.51 16.90 14.16
N ASP A 14 -24.99 16.80 12.93
CA ASP A 14 -24.20 17.16 11.75
C ASP A 14 -23.99 18.68 11.65
N GLU A 15 -24.98 19.47 12.06
CA GLU A 15 -24.83 20.92 12.23
C GLU A 15 -23.76 21.28 13.27
N LEU A 16 -23.81 20.65 14.45
CA LEU A 16 -22.84 20.89 15.53
C LEU A 16 -21.43 20.45 15.15
N ARG A 17 -21.25 19.31 14.47
CA ARG A 17 -19.95 18.85 13.95
C ARG A 17 -19.36 19.85 12.96
N ARG A 18 -20.18 20.45 12.10
CA ARG A 18 -19.73 21.49 11.17
C ARG A 18 -19.21 22.72 11.91
N ILE A 19 -19.82 23.11 13.03
CA ILE A 19 -19.37 24.26 13.83
C ILE A 19 -18.10 23.93 14.60
N VAL A 20 -18.05 22.77 15.27
CA VAL A 20 -16.92 22.33 16.11
C VAL A 20 -15.67 22.04 15.29
N TYR A 21 -15.81 21.42 14.12
CA TYR A 21 -14.67 20.97 13.32
C TYR A 21 -14.43 21.78 12.04
N GLY A 22 -15.39 22.61 11.62
CA GLY A 22 -15.31 23.36 10.35
C GLY A 22 -14.79 24.79 10.46
N ILE A 23 -14.70 25.35 11.67
CA ILE A 23 -14.19 26.72 11.90
C ILE A 23 -12.81 26.63 12.56
N PRO A 24 -11.76 27.27 11.99
CA PRO A 24 -10.45 27.32 12.64
C PRO A 24 -10.53 28.16 13.91
N GLY A 25 -10.32 27.52 15.07
CA GLY A 25 -10.39 28.13 16.39
C GLY A 25 -10.94 27.13 17.42
N GLU A 26 -10.83 27.47 18.71
CA GLU A 26 -11.47 26.67 19.76
C GLU A 26 -12.98 27.01 19.78
N PRO A 27 -13.88 26.03 19.61
CA PRO A 27 -15.32 26.28 19.64
C PRO A 27 -15.75 26.68 21.05
N ALA A 28 -16.88 27.39 21.15
CA ALA A 28 -17.41 27.76 22.45
C ALA A 28 -17.77 26.48 23.24
N PRO A 29 -17.44 26.40 24.55
CA PRO A 29 -17.56 25.18 25.34
C PRO A 29 -18.99 24.65 25.42
N GLU A 30 -19.99 25.53 25.36
CA GLU A 30 -21.40 25.18 25.29
C GLU A 30 -21.76 24.39 24.01
N VAL A 31 -21.14 24.70 22.87
CA VAL A 31 -21.39 24.01 21.60
C VAL A 31 -20.75 22.62 21.61
N ALA A 32 -19.55 22.50 22.17
CA ALA A 32 -18.89 21.21 22.35
C ALA A 32 -19.65 20.31 23.33
N ALA A 33 -20.17 20.88 24.42
CA ALA A 33 -20.99 20.16 25.38
C ALA A 33 -22.33 19.70 24.77
N GLU A 34 -22.96 20.53 23.94
CA GLU A 34 -24.18 20.16 23.22
C GLU A 34 -23.93 19.00 22.25
N LEU A 35 -22.84 19.04 21.47
CA LEU A 35 -22.46 17.95 20.57
C LEU A 35 -22.28 16.63 21.34
N ALA A 36 -21.55 16.66 22.45
CA ALA A 36 -21.34 15.47 23.28
C ALA A 36 -22.65 14.89 23.84
N ALA A 37 -23.61 15.75 24.22
CA ALA A 37 -24.93 15.31 24.69
C ALA A 37 -25.75 14.66 23.58
N VAL A 38 -25.77 15.25 22.38
CA VAL A 38 -26.49 14.70 21.22
C VAL A 38 -25.90 13.35 20.78
N GLU A 39 -24.58 13.21 20.75
CA GLU A 39 -23.93 11.95 20.41
C GLU A 39 -24.21 10.85 21.45
N ALA A 40 -24.24 11.18 22.74
CA ALA A 40 -24.60 10.24 23.79
C ALA A 40 -26.06 9.76 23.70
N GLU A 41 -26.98 10.65 23.31
CA GLU A 41 -28.39 10.30 23.09
C GLU A 41 -28.57 9.36 21.89
N LEU A 42 -27.91 9.64 20.75
CA LEU A 42 -27.96 8.78 19.57
C LEU A 42 -27.42 7.37 19.86
N VAL A 43 -26.32 7.27 20.60
CA VAL A 43 -25.76 5.99 21.03
C VAL A 43 -26.71 5.25 21.99
N SER A 44 -27.47 5.98 22.80
CA SER A 44 -28.47 5.38 23.70
C SER A 44 -29.67 4.83 22.94
N ARG A 45 -30.10 5.49 21.85
CA ARG A 45 -31.17 5.01 20.96
C ARG A 45 -30.79 3.74 20.21
N ASP A 46 -29.59 3.72 19.63
CA ASP A 46 -29.07 2.57 18.88
C ASP A 46 -29.09 1.28 19.74
N ARG A 47 -28.67 1.39 21.00
CA ARG A 47 -28.75 0.28 21.98
C ARG A 47 -30.17 -0.11 22.38
N GLY A 48 -31.11 0.84 22.35
CA GLY A 48 -32.53 0.60 22.65
C GLY A 48 -33.21 -0.21 21.55
N ASP A 49 -32.94 0.13 20.28
CA ASP A 49 -33.50 -0.55 19.12
C ASP A 49 -32.99 -2.00 18.98
N GLU A 50 -31.73 -2.28 19.35
CA GLU A 50 -31.18 -3.65 19.38
C GLU A 50 -31.82 -4.54 20.47
N SER A 51 -32.27 -3.94 21.59
CA SER A 51 -32.91 -4.69 22.68
C SER A 51 -34.32 -5.17 22.33
N ASP A 52 -35.08 -4.39 21.56
CA ASP A 52 -36.43 -4.79 21.12
C ASP A 52 -36.40 -5.79 19.95
N ALA A 53 -35.32 -5.81 19.15
CA ALA A 53 -35.14 -6.79 18.08
C ALA A 53 -34.77 -8.20 18.57
N SER A 54 -34.29 -8.33 19.81
CA SER A 54 -33.79 -9.60 20.39
C SER A 54 -34.81 -10.35 21.25
N ALA A 55 -36.04 -9.86 21.39
CA ALA A 55 -37.11 -10.64 22.01
C ALA A 55 -37.41 -11.87 21.11
N PRO A 56 -37.27 -13.11 21.61
CA PRO A 56 -37.56 -14.29 20.82
C PRO A 56 -39.04 -14.28 20.44
N ARG A 57 -39.33 -14.03 19.16
CA ARG A 57 -40.67 -14.26 18.61
C ARG A 57 -40.89 -15.76 18.56
N ASP A 58 -41.47 -16.29 19.63
CA ASP A 58 -42.05 -17.63 19.71
C ASP A 58 -43.27 -17.65 18.75
N HIS A 59 -42.99 -17.81 17.46
CA HIS A 59 -43.99 -18.10 16.44
C HIS A 59 -43.78 -19.53 15.98
N ALA A 60 -44.43 -20.43 16.71
CA ALA A 60 -44.87 -21.70 16.17
C ALA A 60 -45.88 -21.42 15.04
N ASP A 61 -45.47 -21.65 13.80
CA ASP A 61 -46.38 -21.84 12.68
C ASP A 61 -46.01 -23.15 11.94
N PRO A 62 -46.78 -24.24 12.14
CA PRO A 62 -46.72 -25.41 11.28
C PRO A 62 -47.64 -25.17 10.08
N ASP A 63 -47.20 -25.64 8.90
CA ASP A 63 -47.89 -25.56 7.60
C ASP A 63 -47.77 -24.24 6.82
N ARG A 64 -46.78 -24.16 5.92
CA ARG A 64 -47.11 -23.86 4.51
C ARG A 64 -46.04 -24.26 3.50
N ARG A 65 -46.52 -25.06 2.56
CA ARG A 65 -45.92 -25.55 1.32
C ARG A 65 -45.37 -24.41 0.44
N ALA A 66 -44.22 -24.67 -0.17
CA ALA A 66 -43.78 -24.04 -1.43
C ALA A 66 -44.67 -24.53 -2.62
N PRO A 67 -44.44 -24.13 -3.90
CA PRO A 67 -43.53 -23.11 -4.45
C PRO A 67 -44.22 -22.17 -5.49
N THR A 68 -43.61 -21.04 -5.85
CA THR A 68 -43.75 -20.53 -7.23
C THR A 68 -42.55 -19.70 -7.64
N GLU A 69 -41.87 -20.23 -8.65
CA GLU A 69 -41.00 -19.53 -9.58
C GLU A 69 -41.73 -18.32 -10.19
N ARG A 70 -41.05 -17.17 -10.30
CA ARG A 70 -41.33 -16.25 -11.40
C ARG A 70 -40.07 -15.49 -11.80
N ALA A 71 -39.62 -15.84 -12.99
CA ALA A 71 -38.68 -15.12 -13.82
C ALA A 71 -39.19 -13.71 -14.19
N GLY A 72 -38.23 -12.83 -14.46
CA GLY A 72 -38.39 -11.45 -14.93
C GLY A 72 -37.12 -10.71 -14.55
N ASP A 73 -36.01 -10.85 -15.28
CA ASP A 73 -35.79 -10.44 -16.67
C ASP A 73 -36.13 -8.96 -16.89
N ARG A 74 -35.16 -8.09 -16.60
CA ARG A 74 -35.10 -6.73 -17.12
C ARG A 74 -33.64 -6.27 -17.19
N ALA A 75 -33.02 -6.55 -18.33
CA ALA A 75 -31.82 -5.87 -18.78
C ALA A 75 -32.18 -4.40 -19.09
N GLU A 76 -31.56 -3.46 -18.38
CA GLU A 76 -31.54 -2.06 -18.77
C GLU A 76 -30.25 -1.79 -19.56
N THR A 77 -30.42 -1.78 -20.88
CA THR A 77 -29.45 -1.28 -21.85
C THR A 77 -29.33 0.23 -21.68
N VAL A 78 -28.25 0.69 -21.05
CA VAL A 78 -27.88 2.11 -21.05
C VAL A 78 -26.85 2.34 -22.16
N GLU A 79 -27.31 3.11 -23.15
CA GLU A 79 -26.60 3.59 -24.32
C GLU A 79 -25.57 4.68 -23.93
N PRO A 80 -24.27 4.56 -24.27
CA PRO A 80 -23.30 5.60 -23.94
C PRO A 80 -23.27 6.70 -25.01
N LEU A 81 -23.56 7.94 -24.59
CA LEU A 81 -23.28 9.15 -25.36
C LEU A 81 -21.77 9.33 -25.55
N GLN A 82 -21.32 9.32 -26.80
CA GLN A 82 -20.01 9.84 -27.20
C GLN A 82 -20.09 11.37 -27.39
N PRO A 83 -19.11 12.13 -26.87
CA PRO A 83 -18.70 13.38 -27.47
C PRO A 83 -17.33 13.24 -28.16
N ALA A 84 -17.26 13.86 -29.33
CA ALA A 84 -16.14 13.84 -30.26
C ALA A 84 -14.86 14.52 -29.73
N VAL A 85 -13.75 13.95 -30.17
CA VAL A 85 -12.37 14.42 -30.04
C VAL A 85 -12.15 15.73 -30.82
N PRO A 86 -11.27 16.63 -30.33
CA PRO A 86 -10.30 17.21 -31.26
C PRO A 86 -8.87 16.88 -30.86
N ALA A 87 -8.12 16.43 -31.87
CA ALA A 87 -6.72 16.06 -31.79
C ALA A 87 -5.84 17.28 -31.52
N ALA A 88 -4.97 17.18 -30.51
CA ALA A 88 -3.81 18.04 -30.36
C ALA A 88 -2.58 17.14 -30.26
N ALA A 89 -1.81 17.15 -31.35
CA ALA A 89 -0.41 16.76 -31.34
C ALA A 89 0.38 17.72 -30.42
N VAL A 90 1.49 17.24 -29.83
CA VAL A 90 2.81 17.91 -29.79
C VAL A 90 3.77 17.21 -28.82
N ALA A 91 4.94 16.87 -29.38
CA ALA A 91 6.29 16.77 -28.80
C ALA A 91 6.60 15.75 -27.70
N GLU A 92 7.06 14.59 -28.17
CA GLU A 92 8.10 13.77 -27.53
C GLU A 92 9.36 14.64 -27.33
N SER A 93 9.78 14.84 -26.08
CA SER A 93 11.07 15.45 -25.75
C SER A 93 11.97 14.35 -25.20
N GLU A 94 12.87 13.86 -26.05
CA GLU A 94 13.95 12.93 -25.69
C GLU A 94 14.95 13.63 -24.74
N PRO A 95 15.36 13.01 -23.62
CA PRO A 95 16.45 13.51 -22.78
C PRO A 95 17.81 13.32 -23.49
N PRO A 96 18.74 14.29 -23.40
CA PRO A 96 20.06 14.15 -24.03
C PRO A 96 20.94 13.14 -23.28
N GLU A 97 21.49 12.16 -24.01
CA GLU A 97 22.53 11.26 -23.52
C GLU A 97 23.83 12.02 -23.18
N PRO A 98 24.54 11.63 -22.10
CA PRO A 98 25.84 12.19 -21.79
C PRO A 98 26.94 11.65 -22.73
N PRO A 99 27.93 12.48 -23.12
CA PRO A 99 29.01 12.06 -24.00
C PRO A 99 30.03 11.19 -23.25
N TRP A 100 30.24 9.97 -23.74
CA TRP A 100 31.38 9.14 -23.35
C TRP A 100 32.69 9.78 -23.80
N PRO A 101 33.74 9.83 -22.95
CA PRO A 101 35.05 10.29 -23.37
C PRO A 101 35.73 9.24 -24.24
N ASN A 102 36.14 9.69 -25.42
CA ASN A 102 36.94 8.97 -26.40
C ASN A 102 38.20 8.35 -25.80
N GLY A 103 38.47 7.10 -26.20
CA GLY A 103 39.75 6.45 -25.96
C GLY A 103 40.91 7.15 -26.68
N PRO A 104 42.14 7.07 -26.16
CA PRO A 104 43.32 7.48 -26.91
C PRO A 104 43.89 6.31 -27.71
N ASP A 105 43.71 6.35 -29.03
CA ASP A 105 44.62 5.73 -29.98
C ASP A 105 45.86 6.62 -30.12
N GLY A 106 47.04 6.05 -29.88
CA GLY A 106 48.33 6.67 -30.18
C GLY A 106 49.25 5.66 -30.87
N PRO A 107 49.67 5.90 -32.13
CA PRO A 107 50.67 5.09 -32.82
C PRO A 107 52.07 5.75 -32.87
N GLY A 108 53.12 4.91 -32.83
CA GLY A 108 54.55 5.23 -33.03
C GLY A 108 55.38 4.81 -31.81
N GLY A 109 56.22 3.77 -31.78
CA GLY A 109 57.31 3.35 -32.69
C GLY A 109 58.66 3.96 -32.24
N PRO A 110 59.87 3.40 -32.48
CA PRO A 110 60.33 2.00 -32.55
C PRO A 110 61.54 1.67 -31.62
N ASP A 111 61.85 0.38 -31.55
CA ASP A 111 63.16 -0.29 -31.37
C ASP A 111 64.09 -0.18 -30.13
N SER A 112 64.40 -1.40 -29.67
CA SER A 112 65.72 -1.96 -29.29
C SER A 112 66.25 -1.86 -27.84
N GLY A 113 66.37 -3.04 -27.22
CA GLY A 113 67.57 -3.42 -26.47
C GLY A 113 67.36 -3.86 -25.03
N GLY A 114 67.58 -5.16 -24.74
CA GLY A 114 67.85 -5.58 -23.36
C GLY A 114 67.45 -7.01 -23.00
N ARG A 115 68.20 -8.00 -23.49
CA ARG A 115 68.22 -9.35 -22.88
C ARG A 115 68.59 -9.25 -21.39
N ARG A 116 67.66 -9.50 -20.49
CA ARG A 116 67.95 -10.07 -19.16
C ARG A 116 66.89 -11.10 -18.81
N ARG A 117 67.31 -12.38 -18.77
CA ARG A 117 66.57 -13.50 -18.18
C ARG A 117 66.26 -13.18 -16.71
N PRO A 118 65.01 -13.14 -16.27
CA PRO A 118 64.65 -13.37 -14.88
C PRO A 118 64.21 -14.83 -14.72
N THR A 119 64.72 -15.44 -13.67
CA THR A 119 64.49 -16.80 -13.23
C THR A 119 63.01 -17.09 -12.97
N ARG A 120 62.55 -18.26 -13.44
CA ARG A 120 61.17 -18.78 -13.45
C ARG A 120 60.47 -18.90 -12.07
N THR A 121 61.12 -18.52 -10.98
CA THR A 121 60.60 -18.67 -9.61
C THR A 121 59.89 -17.44 -9.05
N ARG A 122 59.95 -16.28 -9.70
CA ARG A 122 59.26 -15.05 -9.22
C ARG A 122 57.86 -14.80 -9.78
N LEU A 123 57.46 -15.51 -10.84
CA LEU A 123 56.13 -15.34 -11.46
C LEU A 123 54.99 -16.02 -10.69
N LEU A 124 55.29 -17.03 -9.86
CA LEU A 124 54.28 -17.69 -9.03
C LEU A 124 53.89 -16.86 -7.78
N ALA A 125 54.81 -16.06 -7.23
CA ALA A 125 54.52 -15.23 -6.07
C ALA A 125 53.63 -14.00 -6.40
N ALA A 126 53.78 -13.43 -7.60
CA ALA A 126 52.97 -12.30 -8.03
C ALA A 126 51.52 -12.69 -8.37
N ALA A 127 51.31 -13.89 -8.93
CA ALA A 127 49.96 -14.39 -9.25
C ALA A 127 49.14 -14.69 -7.97
N VAL A 128 49.77 -15.21 -6.91
CA VAL A 128 49.10 -15.45 -5.63
C VAL A 128 48.73 -14.14 -4.92
N ALA A 129 49.58 -13.11 -4.99
CA ALA A 129 49.29 -11.82 -4.37
C ALA A 129 48.09 -11.10 -5.03
N VAL A 130 47.93 -11.21 -6.36
CA VAL A 130 46.77 -10.65 -7.08
C VAL A 130 45.49 -11.42 -6.77
N VAL A 131 45.54 -12.76 -6.68
CA VAL A 131 44.36 -13.58 -6.30
C VAL A 131 43.97 -13.35 -4.84
N VAL A 132 44.91 -13.13 -3.92
CA VAL A 132 44.62 -12.79 -2.52
C VAL A 132 44.10 -11.36 -2.37
N LEU A 133 44.55 -10.40 -3.19
CA LEU A 133 44.01 -9.03 -3.18
C LEU A 133 42.63 -8.92 -3.84
N VAL A 134 42.38 -9.66 -4.93
CA VAL A 134 41.05 -9.72 -5.57
C VAL A 134 40.08 -10.57 -4.75
N GLY A 135 40.53 -11.69 -4.18
CA GLY A 135 39.72 -12.54 -3.29
C GLY A 135 39.46 -11.93 -1.91
N GLY A 136 40.45 -11.24 -1.34
CA GLY A 136 40.31 -10.51 -0.06
C GLY A 136 39.47 -9.25 -0.17
N GLY A 137 39.49 -8.57 -1.32
CA GLY A 137 38.64 -7.40 -1.59
C GLY A 137 37.15 -7.75 -1.72
N ILE A 138 36.81 -8.93 -2.25
CA ILE A 138 35.42 -9.37 -2.40
C ILE A 138 34.83 -9.81 -1.04
N ALA A 139 35.63 -10.41 -0.16
CA ALA A 139 35.16 -10.85 1.17
C ALA A 139 34.82 -9.68 2.13
N LEU A 140 35.43 -8.50 1.95
CA LEU A 140 35.16 -7.32 2.78
C LEU A 140 34.00 -6.45 2.26
N LEU A 141 33.53 -6.67 1.03
CA LEU A 141 32.41 -5.93 0.44
C LEU A 141 31.04 -6.56 0.70
N GLY A 142 30.99 -7.83 1.11
CA GLY A 142 29.75 -8.51 1.50
C GLY A 142 29.01 -7.80 2.65
N PRO A 143 29.66 -7.56 3.80
CA PRO A 143 29.02 -6.91 4.95
C PRO A 143 28.54 -5.48 4.67
N VAL A 144 29.27 -4.74 3.81
CA VAL A 144 28.91 -3.37 3.44
C VAL A 144 27.73 -3.36 2.47
N ARG A 145 27.62 -4.35 1.57
CA ARG A 145 26.46 -4.49 0.69
C ARG A 145 25.20 -4.90 1.46
N ASP A 146 25.32 -5.80 2.42
CA ASP A 146 24.18 -6.19 3.26
C ASP A 146 23.70 -5.02 4.13
N ALA A 147 24.62 -4.19 4.65
CA ALA A 147 24.28 -2.98 5.39
C ALA A 147 23.63 -1.86 4.52
N LEU A 148 23.81 -1.91 3.19
CA LEU A 148 23.26 -0.94 2.26
C LEU A 148 22.05 -1.47 1.47
N SER A 149 21.73 -2.75 1.62
CA SER A 149 20.57 -3.34 0.96
C SER A 149 19.31 -2.90 1.68
N PRO A 150 18.23 -2.55 0.96
CA PRO A 150 16.96 -2.23 1.59
C PRO A 150 16.51 -3.41 2.48
N PRO A 151 15.92 -3.13 3.65
CA PRO A 151 15.45 -4.21 4.52
C PRO A 151 14.37 -5.05 3.83
N HIS A 152 14.45 -6.36 3.98
CA HIS A 152 13.51 -7.33 3.42
C HIS A 152 12.54 -7.81 4.51
N GLY A 153 11.27 -8.02 4.15
CA GLY A 153 10.28 -8.65 5.03
C GLY A 153 10.22 -8.03 6.43
N LEU A 154 10.45 -8.81 7.48
CA LEU A 154 10.40 -8.29 8.86
C LEU A 154 11.51 -7.29 9.18
N GLY A 155 12.59 -7.25 8.39
CA GLY A 155 13.67 -6.31 8.58
C GLY A 155 13.24 -4.84 8.45
N VAL A 156 12.10 -4.58 7.80
CA VAL A 156 11.57 -3.20 7.64
C VAL A 156 11.28 -2.54 8.99
N PHE A 157 10.99 -3.33 10.02
CA PHE A 157 10.67 -2.85 11.37
C PHE A 157 11.90 -2.46 12.18
N GLU A 158 13.08 -2.96 11.81
CA GLU A 158 14.35 -2.63 12.48
C GLU A 158 14.92 -1.28 12.03
N ARG A 159 14.40 -0.73 10.91
CA ARG A 159 14.79 0.58 10.41
C ARG A 159 14.19 1.69 11.26
N GLU A 160 15.02 2.68 11.60
CA GLU A 160 14.58 3.95 12.16
C GLU A 160 13.74 4.73 11.15
N GLN A 161 12.63 5.30 11.62
CA GLN A 161 11.76 6.15 10.80
C GLN A 161 12.31 7.57 10.75
N THR A 162 12.25 8.20 9.58
CA THR A 162 12.54 9.63 9.47
C THR A 162 11.39 10.46 10.07
N PRO A 163 11.62 11.73 10.45
CA PRO A 163 10.55 12.60 10.93
C PRO A 163 9.36 12.68 9.95
N GLU A 164 9.62 12.76 8.66
CA GLU A 164 8.57 12.82 7.63
C GLU A 164 7.77 11.51 7.53
N GLU A 165 8.41 10.37 7.81
CA GLU A 165 7.73 9.08 7.88
C GLU A 165 6.90 8.94 9.16
N LEU A 166 7.36 9.49 10.28
CA LEU A 166 6.62 9.53 11.53
C LEU A 166 5.35 10.38 11.39
N ASP A 167 5.45 11.58 10.82
CA ASP A 167 4.30 12.45 10.56
C ASP A 167 3.26 11.74 9.68
N ARG A 168 3.70 11.11 8.59
CA ARG A 168 2.81 10.32 7.72
C ARG A 168 2.23 9.10 8.44
N SER A 169 3.00 8.45 9.30
CA SER A 169 2.55 7.29 10.07
C SER A 169 1.47 7.68 11.08
N ASP A 170 1.56 8.86 11.69
CA ASP A 170 0.56 9.39 12.63
C ASP A 170 -0.79 9.65 11.94
N GLU A 171 -0.76 10.29 10.76
CA GLU A 171 -1.96 10.50 9.93
C GLU A 171 -2.63 9.16 9.55
N VAL A 172 -1.82 8.19 9.12
CA VAL A 172 -2.28 6.85 8.72
C VAL A 172 -2.84 6.09 9.93
N ALA A 173 -2.13 6.09 11.05
CA ALA A 173 -2.54 5.43 12.28
C ALA A 173 -3.86 5.97 12.81
N THR A 174 -4.02 7.30 12.81
CA THR A 174 -5.26 7.96 13.21
C THR A 174 -6.40 7.59 12.27
N GLY A 175 -6.16 7.68 10.95
CA GLY A 175 -7.17 7.36 9.95
C GLY A 175 -7.62 5.90 9.98
N ALA A 176 -6.71 4.97 10.30
CA ALA A 176 -6.97 3.54 10.37
C ALA A 176 -7.39 3.05 11.77
N GLY A 177 -7.41 3.92 12.79
CA GLY A 177 -7.76 3.55 14.16
C GLY A 177 -6.79 2.56 14.80
N LEU A 178 -5.49 2.67 14.50
CA LEU A 178 -4.48 1.74 14.99
C LEU A 178 -4.21 1.95 16.49
N GLN A 179 -3.97 0.85 17.21
CA GLN A 179 -3.53 0.89 18.60
C GLN A 179 -2.08 1.38 18.71
N THR A 180 -1.71 1.99 19.84
CA THR A 180 -0.37 2.58 20.06
C THR A 180 0.80 1.62 19.78
N SER A 181 0.64 0.32 20.08
CA SER A 181 1.63 -0.71 19.77
C SER A 181 1.88 -0.87 18.27
N ALA A 182 0.81 -0.83 17.47
CA ALA A 182 0.88 -0.90 16.02
C ALA A 182 1.52 0.35 15.41
N ILE A 183 1.23 1.54 15.96
CA ILE A 183 1.77 2.83 15.45
C ILE A 183 3.30 2.83 15.44
N ALA A 184 3.93 2.38 16.53
CA ALA A 184 5.39 2.36 16.67
C ALA A 184 6.11 1.49 15.62
N SER A 185 5.40 0.50 15.07
CA SER A 185 5.94 -0.42 14.06
C SER A 185 5.41 -0.16 12.65
N LEU A 186 4.60 0.88 12.45
CA LEU A 186 4.03 1.19 11.15
C LEU A 186 5.14 1.62 10.17
N ARG A 187 5.16 1.02 8.97
CA ARG A 187 6.14 1.29 7.91
C ARG A 187 5.42 1.37 6.58
N SER A 188 5.78 2.34 5.74
CA SER A 188 5.29 2.43 4.37
C SER A 188 6.03 1.42 3.49
N LEU A 189 5.28 0.65 2.68
CA LEU A 189 5.84 -0.25 1.67
C LEU A 189 5.83 0.35 0.26
N GLY A 190 5.05 1.42 0.05
CA GLY A 190 4.96 2.10 -1.24
C GLY A 190 3.54 2.13 -1.79
N ARG A 191 3.43 2.20 -3.11
CA ARG A 191 2.17 2.41 -3.83
C ARG A 191 2.07 1.48 -5.03
N ALA A 192 0.90 0.88 -5.21
CA ALA A 192 0.55 0.15 -6.43
C ALA A 192 -0.91 0.41 -6.81
N PHE A 193 -1.16 0.76 -8.07
CA PHE A 193 -2.51 0.89 -8.64
C PHE A 193 -3.46 1.79 -7.86
N GLY A 194 -2.98 2.98 -7.49
CA GLY A 194 -3.77 3.94 -6.71
C GLY A 194 -4.08 3.45 -5.30
N HIS A 195 -3.33 2.48 -4.78
CA HIS A 195 -3.38 2.06 -3.39
C HIS A 195 -2.04 2.32 -2.75
N ASP A 196 -2.06 2.95 -1.58
CA ASP A 196 -0.92 3.05 -0.70
C ASP A 196 -0.92 1.84 0.25
N PHE A 197 0.28 1.31 0.54
CA PHE A 197 0.46 0.13 1.37
C PHE A 197 1.39 0.43 2.54
N TRP A 198 1.00 -0.05 3.71
CA TRP A 198 1.76 0.00 4.94
C TRP A 198 1.76 -1.35 5.62
N VAL A 199 2.75 -1.58 6.47
CA VAL A 199 2.80 -2.74 7.34
C VAL A 199 3.05 -2.33 8.76
N PHE A 200 2.48 -3.08 9.69
CA PHE A 200 2.76 -2.92 11.11
C PHE A 200 2.78 -4.29 11.78
N ARG A 201 3.34 -4.32 12.98
CA ARG A 201 3.34 -5.47 13.87
C ARG A 201 2.36 -5.24 15.00
N ASP A 202 1.61 -6.29 15.30
CA ASP A 202 0.73 -6.35 16.46
C ASP A 202 1.05 -7.63 17.23
N ASP A 203 1.86 -7.49 18.29
CA ASP A 203 2.41 -8.57 19.09
C ASP A 203 3.08 -9.68 18.26
N ARG A 204 2.32 -10.73 17.94
CA ARG A 204 2.74 -11.95 17.23
C ARG A 204 2.24 -12.00 15.79
N ARG A 205 1.68 -10.90 15.29
CA ARG A 205 1.13 -10.78 13.95
C ARG A 205 1.82 -9.68 13.17
N VAL A 206 1.79 -9.85 11.87
CA VAL A 206 2.23 -8.87 10.88
C VAL A 206 1.01 -8.58 10.01
N CYS A 207 0.71 -7.30 9.87
CA CYS A 207 -0.48 -6.84 9.19
C CYS A 207 -0.10 -5.94 8.02
N LEU A 208 -0.70 -6.17 6.87
CA LEU A 208 -0.65 -5.34 5.68
C LEU A 208 -1.90 -4.48 5.66
N LEU A 209 -1.70 -3.17 5.71
CA LEU A 209 -2.72 -2.15 5.65
C LEU A 209 -2.69 -1.52 4.25
N SER A 210 -3.86 -1.37 3.64
CA SER A 210 -3.98 -0.73 2.32
C SER A 210 -5.11 0.29 2.33
N ARG A 211 -4.90 1.39 1.59
CA ARG A 211 -5.90 2.43 1.37
C ARG A 211 -5.92 2.81 -0.10
N ARG A 212 -7.11 2.92 -0.68
CA ARG A 212 -7.30 3.48 -2.01
C ARG A 212 -7.17 5.01 -1.96
N GLU A 213 -6.43 5.58 -2.91
CA GLU A 213 -6.28 7.01 -3.04
C GLU A 213 -7.67 7.68 -3.15
N PHE A 214 -7.87 8.75 -2.37
CA PHE A 214 -9.14 9.50 -2.28
C PHE A 214 -10.32 8.74 -1.66
N PHE A 215 -10.10 7.63 -0.97
CA PHE A 215 -11.12 6.93 -0.18
C PHE A 215 -10.74 6.86 1.30
N PHE A 216 -11.75 6.87 2.16
CA PHE A 216 -11.60 6.83 3.62
C PHE A 216 -11.56 5.40 4.18
N GLY A 217 -11.76 4.38 3.34
CA GLY A 217 -11.78 2.98 3.75
C GLY A 217 -10.37 2.38 3.82
N TRP A 218 -10.07 1.73 4.94
CA TRP A 218 -8.86 0.96 5.16
C TRP A 218 -9.17 -0.53 5.06
N VAL A 219 -8.27 -1.29 4.44
CA VAL A 219 -8.35 -2.74 4.39
C VAL A 219 -7.09 -3.32 5.01
N GLU A 220 -7.29 -4.18 6.01
CA GLU A 220 -6.23 -4.83 6.77
C GLU A 220 -6.20 -6.33 6.44
N THR A 221 -5.00 -6.90 6.33
CA THR A 221 -4.78 -8.35 6.20
C THR A 221 -3.63 -8.77 7.09
N CYS A 222 -3.89 -9.63 8.06
CA CYS A 222 -2.89 -10.07 9.04
C CYS A 222 -2.57 -11.56 8.93
N ALA A 223 -1.35 -11.91 9.30
CA ALA A 223 -0.88 -13.26 9.49
C ALA A 223 -0.05 -13.36 10.78
N SER A 224 0.09 -14.56 11.34
CA SER A 224 1.12 -14.76 12.38
C SER A 224 2.51 -14.62 11.75
N ILE A 225 3.53 -14.36 12.57
CA ILE A 225 4.92 -14.25 12.11
C ILE A 225 5.36 -15.51 11.35
N GLU A 226 4.96 -16.69 11.82
CA GLU A 226 5.30 -17.97 11.17
C GLU A 226 4.62 -18.13 9.82
N VAL A 227 3.35 -17.74 9.72
CA VAL A 227 2.60 -17.76 8.45
C VAL A 227 3.18 -16.76 7.47
N PHE A 228 3.54 -15.56 7.94
CA PHE A 228 4.23 -14.55 7.12
C PHE A 228 5.57 -15.08 6.59
N ALA A 229 6.39 -15.70 7.43
CA ALA A 229 7.67 -16.25 7.01
C ALA A 229 7.52 -17.38 5.97
N ALA A 230 6.42 -18.13 6.00
CA ALA A 230 6.16 -19.21 5.05
C ALA A 230 5.50 -18.74 3.74
N HIS A 231 4.61 -17.75 3.81
CA HIS A 231 3.70 -17.42 2.70
C HIS A 231 3.59 -15.92 2.37
N GLY A 232 4.16 -15.05 3.20
CA GLY A 232 3.95 -13.61 3.10
C GLY A 232 2.51 -13.19 3.41
N LEU A 233 2.17 -11.97 3.00
CA LEU A 233 0.83 -11.41 2.99
C LEU A 233 0.38 -11.20 1.55
N THR A 234 -0.92 -11.37 1.31
CA THR A 234 -1.51 -11.21 -0.02
C THR A 234 -2.82 -10.43 0.05
N ARG A 235 -2.99 -9.46 -0.85
CA ARG A 235 -4.20 -8.66 -1.01
C ARG A 235 -4.69 -8.76 -2.46
N ARG A 236 -5.96 -9.13 -2.63
CA ARG A 236 -6.62 -9.26 -3.94
C ARG A 236 -7.50 -8.04 -4.23
N ILE A 237 -7.13 -7.24 -5.22
CA ILE A 237 -7.84 -6.01 -5.60
C ILE A 237 -8.55 -6.26 -6.93
N PRO A 238 -9.88 -6.34 -6.96
CA PRO A 238 -10.64 -6.42 -8.20
C PRO A 238 -10.26 -5.28 -9.15
N ALA A 239 -10.12 -5.55 -10.44
CA ALA A 239 -9.81 -4.53 -11.44
C ALA A 239 -10.81 -3.37 -11.42
N ASP A 240 -12.08 -3.67 -11.10
CA ASP A 240 -13.17 -2.70 -11.01
C ASP A 240 -13.03 -1.74 -9.81
N ASP A 241 -12.25 -2.12 -8.79
CA ASP A 241 -11.90 -1.25 -7.67
C ASP A 241 -10.71 -0.33 -7.99
N ILE A 242 -10.03 -0.55 -9.11
CA ILE A 242 -8.90 0.28 -9.57
C ILE A 242 -9.43 1.32 -10.55
N ARG A 243 -9.23 2.60 -10.22
CA ARG A 243 -9.58 3.71 -11.10
C ARG A 243 -8.91 3.56 -12.46
N ASP A 244 -9.61 3.95 -13.53
CA ASP A 244 -9.13 3.80 -14.91
C ASP A 244 -7.74 4.39 -15.15
N GLY A 245 -7.42 5.53 -14.52
CA GLY A 245 -6.10 6.17 -14.64
C GLY A 245 -4.95 5.41 -13.95
N ALA A 246 -5.25 4.52 -13.02
CA ALA A 246 -4.28 3.70 -12.29
C ALA A 246 -4.29 2.23 -12.72
N ARG A 247 -5.17 1.85 -13.66
CA ARG A 247 -5.31 0.46 -14.11
C ARG A 247 -4.16 0.08 -15.06
N PRO A 248 -3.47 -1.04 -14.82
CA PRO A 248 -2.47 -1.57 -15.75
C PRO A 248 -3.04 -1.81 -17.14
N ARG A 249 -2.17 -1.64 -18.13
CA ARG A 249 -2.49 -2.02 -19.51
C ARG A 249 -2.77 -3.53 -19.54
N ARG A 250 -3.86 -3.94 -20.18
CA ARG A 250 -4.32 -5.34 -20.37
C ARG A 250 -5.08 -5.99 -19.21
N ILE A 251 -5.57 -5.22 -18.25
CA ILE A 251 -6.51 -5.73 -17.24
C ILE A 251 -7.94 -5.45 -17.72
N GLY A 252 -8.73 -6.52 -17.86
CA GLY A 252 -10.14 -6.48 -18.22
C GLY A 252 -11.07 -6.45 -17.00
N PRO A 253 -12.39 -6.23 -17.22
CA PRO A 253 -13.39 -6.44 -16.19
C PRO A 253 -13.36 -7.89 -15.68
N GLY A 254 -13.42 -8.07 -14.37
CA GLY A 254 -13.35 -9.40 -13.72
C GLY A 254 -11.95 -9.86 -13.31
N ASP A 255 -10.88 -9.30 -13.88
CA ASP A 255 -9.52 -9.60 -13.47
C ASP A 255 -9.25 -9.11 -12.03
N VAL A 256 -8.25 -9.71 -11.39
CA VAL A 256 -7.82 -9.38 -10.03
C VAL A 256 -6.34 -9.07 -10.01
N VAL A 257 -5.97 -7.92 -9.46
CA VAL A 257 -4.59 -7.64 -9.10
C VAL A 257 -4.28 -8.28 -7.75
N VAL A 258 -3.28 -9.14 -7.73
CA VAL A 258 -2.80 -9.80 -6.52
C VAL A 258 -1.53 -9.09 -6.08
N VAL A 259 -1.62 -8.35 -4.97
CA VAL A 259 -0.50 -7.67 -4.34
C VAL A 259 0.06 -8.55 -3.24
N THR A 260 1.36 -8.81 -3.26
CA THR A 260 2.07 -9.68 -2.32
C THR A 260 3.19 -8.94 -1.63
N TRP A 261 3.40 -9.23 -0.36
CA TRP A 261 4.59 -8.80 0.38
C TRP A 261 5.09 -9.96 1.22
N GLY A 262 6.29 -10.43 0.90
CA GLY A 262 6.88 -11.63 1.50
C GLY A 262 8.13 -11.36 2.35
N PRO A 263 8.73 -12.42 2.92
CA PRO A 263 9.94 -12.32 3.73
C PRO A 263 11.15 -11.78 2.95
N GLU A 264 11.20 -12.00 1.64
CA GLU A 264 12.29 -11.54 0.76
C GLU A 264 11.98 -10.21 0.07
N SER A 265 10.76 -9.68 0.22
CA SER A 265 10.32 -8.49 -0.50
C SER A 265 10.81 -7.22 0.20
N THR A 266 11.36 -6.28 -0.57
CA THR A 266 11.71 -4.93 -0.09
C THR A 266 10.55 -3.94 -0.26
N GLU A 267 9.61 -4.25 -1.14
CA GLU A 267 8.43 -3.44 -1.49
C GLU A 267 7.25 -4.37 -1.79
N VAL A 268 6.08 -3.80 -2.09
CA VAL A 268 4.94 -4.61 -2.57
C VAL A 268 5.18 -5.10 -4.00
N GLU A 269 5.06 -6.39 -4.19
CA GLU A 269 5.08 -7.04 -5.51
C GLU A 269 3.64 -7.27 -5.98
N TRP A 270 3.42 -7.43 -7.29
CA TRP A 270 2.08 -7.66 -7.80
C TRP A 270 2.04 -8.45 -9.10
N THR A 271 0.93 -9.15 -9.30
CA THR A 271 0.58 -9.89 -10.53
C THR A 271 -0.89 -9.67 -10.87
N VAL A 272 -1.29 -10.11 -12.07
CA VAL A 272 -2.69 -10.08 -12.52
C VAL A 272 -3.16 -11.51 -12.71
N GLU A 273 -4.33 -11.82 -12.15
CA GLU A 273 -5.03 -13.09 -12.33
C GLU A 273 -6.37 -12.85 -13.04
N PRO A 274 -6.76 -13.73 -13.98
CA PRO A 274 -8.07 -13.68 -14.65
C PRO A 274 -9.21 -14.22 -13.78
#